data_AF-A0A1S9N9I2-F1
#
_entry.id   AF-A0A1S9N9I2-F1
#
_cell.length_a   1.000
_cell.length_b   1.000
_cell.length_c   1.000
_cell.angle_alpha   90.00
_cell.angle_beta   90.00
_cell.angle_gamma   90.00
#
_symmetry.space_group_name_H-M   'P 1'
#
loop_
_entity.id
_entity.type
_entity.pdbx_description
1 polymer ?
#
loop_
_entity_poly.entity_id
_entity_poly.type
_entity_poly.pdbx_seq_one_letter_code
_entity_poly.pdbx_strand_id
1 'polypeptide(L)'
;MVKILKNEKGACYVIMSKEELRKFSLVSNPNCDECFGELTNKEEIVYIPSLNEAYCKECGTEKIKWCSPCKNEIDEHYVESRMKQITEVFGVINEELEVIE
;
A
#
# COMPACT_ATOMS: atom_id res chain seq x y z
N MET A 1 3.29 3.33 11.91
CA MET A 1 4.28 4.15 11.19
C MET A 1 4.19 3.75 9.74
N VAL A 2 3.69 4.64 8.89
CA VAL A 2 3.50 4.38 7.47
C VAL A 2 4.85 4.37 6.76
N LYS A 3 5.12 3.32 5.98
CA LYS A 3 6.33 3.21 5.14
C LYS A 3 5.93 3.08 3.68
N ILE A 4 6.57 3.86 2.81
CA ILE A 4 6.36 3.82 1.37
C ILE A 4 7.57 3.13 0.76
N LEU A 5 7.33 2.05 0.01
CA LEU A 5 8.38 1.18 -0.50
C LEU A 5 8.17 0.89 -1.98
N LYS A 6 9.22 0.39 -2.64
CA LYS A 6 9.15 -0.13 -4.01
C LYS A 6 9.68 -1.55 -4.06
N ASN A 7 9.08 -2.37 -4.91
CA ASN A 7 9.62 -3.70 -5.22
C ASN A 7 10.77 -3.60 -6.23
N GLU A 8 11.42 -4.72 -6.51
CA GLU A 8 12.52 -4.85 -7.50
C GLU A 8 12.14 -4.33 -8.91
N LYS A 9 10.84 -4.36 -9.26
CA LYS A 9 10.31 -3.91 -10.55
C LYS A 9 9.98 -2.42 -10.56
N GLY A 10 10.01 -1.75 -9.40
CA GLY A 10 9.65 -0.34 -9.22
C GLY A 10 8.19 -0.08 -8.88
N ALA A 11 7.37 -1.11 -8.64
CA ALA A 11 5.98 -0.94 -8.19
C ALA A 11 5.95 -0.45 -6.73
N CYS A 12 5.20 0.61 -6.48
CA CYS A 12 5.03 1.17 -5.14
C CYS A 12 4.05 0.34 -4.30
N TYR A 13 4.34 0.21 -3.02
CA TYR A 13 3.43 -0.32 -2.01
C TYR A 13 3.66 0.39 -0.68
N VAL A 14 2.69 0.29 0.23
CA VAL A 14 2.71 0.99 1.50
C VAL A 14 2.48 0.00 2.63
N ILE A 15 3.37 0.00 3.61
CA ILE A 15 3.20 -0.74 4.86
C ILE A 15 2.56 0.19 5.89
N MET A 16 1.45 -0.24 6.47
CA MET A 16 0.72 0.52 7.50
C MET A 16 -0.03 -0.41 8.46
N SER A 17 -0.51 0.14 9.57
CA SER A 17 -1.43 -0.55 10.49
C SER A 17 -2.89 -0.44 10.02
N LYS A 18 -3.79 -1.23 10.62
CA LYS A 18 -5.24 -1.12 10.41
C LYS A 18 -5.79 0.28 10.74
N GLU A 19 -5.27 0.92 11.79
CA GLU A 19 -5.71 2.27 12.19
C GLU A 19 -5.28 3.33 11.17
N GLU A 20 -4.07 3.21 10.64
CA GLU A 20 -3.59 4.05 9.55
C GLU A 20 -4.42 3.80 8.27
N LEU A 21 -4.65 2.54 7.89
CA LEU A 21 -5.51 2.22 6.75
C LEU A 21 -6.91 2.82 6.91
N ARG A 22 -7.54 2.70 8.08
CA ARG A 22 -8.84 3.31 8.40
C ARG A 22 -8.83 4.83 8.25
N LYS A 23 -7.78 5.49 8.73
CA LYS A 23 -7.61 6.95 8.64
C LYS A 23 -7.53 7.41 7.18
N PHE A 24 -6.91 6.61 6.33
CA PHE A 24 -6.71 6.92 4.92
C PHE A 24 -7.89 6.51 4.01
N SER A 25 -8.45 5.31 4.18
CA SER A 25 -9.47 4.75 3.29
C SER A 25 -10.90 4.95 3.77
N LEU A 26 -11.11 5.40 5.01
CA LEU A 26 -12.41 5.51 5.69
C LEU A 26 -13.18 4.18 5.81
N VAL A 27 -12.55 3.04 5.49
CA VAL A 27 -13.17 1.72 5.65
C VAL A 27 -13.05 1.27 7.09
N SER A 28 -14.19 1.13 7.78
CA SER A 28 -14.24 0.84 9.21
C SER A 28 -13.77 -0.56 9.57
N ASN A 29 -13.97 -1.57 8.73
CA ASN A 29 -13.48 -2.93 8.96
C ASN A 29 -12.86 -3.50 7.68
N PRO A 30 -11.58 -3.18 7.40
CA PRO A 30 -10.92 -3.68 6.21
C PRO A 30 -10.59 -5.16 6.37
N ASN A 31 -10.84 -5.92 5.31
CA ASN A 31 -10.43 -7.31 5.16
C ASN A 31 -9.30 -7.39 4.13
N CYS A 32 -8.53 -8.46 4.16
CA CYS A 32 -7.57 -8.78 3.13
C CYS A 32 -8.31 -9.03 1.80
N ASP A 33 -7.93 -8.32 0.74
CA ASP A 33 -8.56 -8.47 -0.58
C ASP A 33 -8.27 -9.83 -1.25
N GLU A 34 -7.27 -10.58 -0.77
CA GLU A 34 -6.91 -11.90 -1.31
C GLU A 34 -7.55 -13.06 -0.53
N CYS A 35 -7.37 -13.10 0.80
CA CYS A 35 -7.85 -14.22 1.62
C CYS A 35 -9.15 -13.95 2.37
N PHE A 36 -9.72 -12.74 2.25
CA PHE A 36 -10.92 -12.27 2.96
C PHE A 36 -10.84 -12.31 4.50
N GLY A 37 -9.67 -12.59 5.07
CA GLY A 37 -9.43 -12.53 6.50
C GLY A 37 -9.51 -11.10 7.02
N GLU A 38 -9.99 -10.92 8.25
CA GLU A 38 -10.01 -9.60 8.89
C GLU A 38 -8.59 -9.08 9.09
N LEU A 39 -8.31 -7.85 8.65
CA LEU A 39 -7.03 -7.20 8.96
C LEU A 39 -7.08 -6.68 10.39
N THR A 40 -6.13 -7.09 11.23
CA THR A 40 -6.10 -6.73 12.65
C THR A 40 -5.06 -5.67 12.96
N ASN A 41 -5.18 -5.01 14.12
CA ASN A 41 -4.19 -4.02 14.58
C ASN A 41 -2.81 -4.64 14.88
N LYS A 42 -2.70 -5.98 14.96
CA LYS A 42 -1.45 -6.69 15.27
C LYS A 42 -0.60 -6.95 14.04
N GLU A 43 -1.16 -6.75 12.85
CA GLU A 43 -0.55 -7.12 11.59
C GLU A 43 -0.06 -5.88 10.85
N GLU A 44 1.07 -6.02 10.16
CA GLU A 44 1.44 -5.10 9.10
C GLU A 44 0.52 -5.36 7.91
N ILE A 45 -0.13 -4.30 7.44
CA ILE A 45 -0.97 -4.32 6.25
C ILE A 45 -0.14 -3.80 5.09
N VAL A 46 -0.25 -4.51 3.97
CA VAL A 46 0.33 -4.10 2.69
C VAL A 46 -0.78 -3.49 1.86
N TYR A 47 -0.70 -2.19 1.57
CA TYR A 47 -1.57 -1.51 0.63
C TYR A 47 -0.84 -1.33 -0.70
N ILE A 48 -1.48 -1.72 -1.81
CA ILE A 48 -0.92 -1.61 -3.16
C ILE A 48 -1.74 -0.56 -3.93
N PRO A 49 -1.24 0.67 -4.10
CA PRO A 49 -1.99 1.77 -4.71
C PRO A 49 -2.47 1.49 -6.12
N SER A 50 -1.68 0.80 -6.95
CA SER A 50 -2.04 0.48 -8.33
C SER A 50 -3.21 -0.49 -8.46
N LEU A 51 -3.45 -1.29 -7.42
CA LEU A 51 -4.61 -2.18 -7.33
C LEU A 51 -5.74 -1.55 -6.49
N ASN A 52 -5.43 -0.52 -5.71
CA ASN A 52 -6.30 0.02 -4.68
C ASN A 52 -6.80 -1.05 -3.69
N GLU A 53 -5.93 -2.02 -3.37
CA GLU A 53 -6.23 -3.19 -2.54
C GLU A 53 -5.30 -3.23 -1.31
N ALA A 54 -5.81 -3.78 -0.21
CA ALA A 54 -5.13 -3.96 1.06
C ALA A 54 -5.07 -5.45 1.43
N TYR A 55 -3.91 -5.89 1.90
CA TYR A 55 -3.62 -7.30 2.18
C TYR A 55 -3.03 -7.47 3.56
N CYS A 56 -3.25 -8.65 4.15
CA CYS A 56 -2.39 -9.09 5.25
C CYS A 56 -0.95 -9.24 4.75
N LYS A 57 0.02 -9.23 5.67
CA LYS A 57 1.45 -9.29 5.34
C LYS A 57 1.81 -10.42 4.37
N GLU A 58 1.29 -11.61 4.61
CA GLU A 58 1.60 -12.80 3.79
C GLU A 58 1.08 -12.64 2.36
N CYS A 59 -0.23 -12.38 2.20
CA CYS A 59 -0.84 -12.18 0.88
C CYS A 59 -0.22 -11.00 0.13
N GLY A 60 0.04 -9.90 0.83
CA GLY A 60 0.64 -8.70 0.23
C GLY A 60 2.05 -8.95 -0.27
N THR A 61 2.88 -9.67 0.49
CA THR A 61 4.24 -10.02 0.09
C THR A 61 4.24 -10.85 -1.19
N GLU A 62 3.35 -11.84 -1.30
CA GLU A 62 3.21 -12.61 -2.54
C GLU A 62 2.68 -11.76 -3.68
N LYS A 63 1.68 -10.90 -3.44
CA LYS A 63 1.10 -10.04 -4.49
C LYS A 63 2.11 -9.07 -5.08
N ILE A 64 2.93 -8.43 -4.24
CA ILE A 64 3.94 -7.45 -4.67
C ILE A 64 4.93 -8.05 -5.67
N LYS A 65 5.28 -9.34 -5.58
CA LYS A 65 6.18 -10.01 -6.53
C LYS A 65 5.66 -9.97 -7.97
N TRP A 66 4.34 -9.94 -8.14
CA TRP A 66 3.68 -9.87 -9.44
C TRP A 66 3.46 -8.44 -9.92
N CYS A 67 3.47 -7.45 -9.01
CA CYS A 67 3.25 -6.06 -9.34
C CYS A 67 4.41 -5.46 -10.14
N SER A 68 4.07 -4.62 -11.10
CA SER A 68 5.01 -3.80 -11.89
C SER A 68 4.51 -2.36 -11.87
N PRO A 69 5.38 -1.36 -12.10
CA PRO A 69 4.94 0.03 -12.22
C PRO A 69 3.91 0.18 -13.33
N CYS A 70 2.92 1.05 -13.10
CA CYS A 70 1.94 1.43 -14.11
C CYS A 70 2.66 2.05 -15.30
N LYS A 71 2.25 1.67 -16.51
CA LYS A 71 2.88 2.14 -17.76
C LYS A 71 2.00 3.04 -18.61
N ASN A 72 0.69 3.09 -18.30
CA ASN A 72 -0.22 4.01 -18.96
C ASN A 72 -0.46 5.22 -18.06
N GLU A 73 -0.66 6.36 -18.71
CA GLU A 73 -0.75 7.68 -18.06
C GLU A 73 -1.89 7.76 -17.04
N ILE A 74 -3.02 7.11 -17.30
CA ILE A 74 -4.20 7.15 -16.43
C ILE A 74 -3.91 6.44 -15.11
N ASP A 75 -3.37 5.22 -15.17
CA ASP A 75 -3.05 4.43 -13.97
C ASP A 75 -1.89 5.05 -13.20
N GLU A 76 -0.90 5.61 -13.90
CA GLU A 76 0.21 6.33 -13.26
C GLU A 76 -0.31 7.55 -12.47
N HIS A 77 -1.15 8.38 -13.10
CA HIS A 77 -1.74 9.54 -12.44
C HIS A 77 -2.62 9.15 -11.25
N TYR A 78 -3.34 8.03 -11.35
CA TYR A 78 -4.10 7.49 -10.22
C TYR A 78 -3.17 7.13 -9.05
N VAL A 79 -2.09 6.38 -9.31
CA VAL A 79 -1.12 6.00 -8.29
C VAL A 79 -0.48 7.24 -7.66
N GLU A 80 -0.04 8.22 -8.44
CA GLU A 80 0.52 9.47 -7.94
C GLU A 80 -0.44 10.23 -7.03
N SER A 81 -1.71 10.34 -7.44
CA SER A 81 -2.76 10.99 -6.65
C SER A 81 -2.98 10.26 -5.31
N ARG A 82 -3.02 8.93 -5.32
CA ARG A 82 -3.14 8.13 -4.09
C ARG A 82 -1.93 8.29 -3.18
N MET A 83 -0.71 8.28 -3.74
CA MET A 83 0.51 8.50 -2.98
C MET A 83 0.54 9.88 -2.32
N LYS A 84 0.15 10.92 -3.06
CA LYS A 84 0.04 12.29 -2.53
C LYS A 84 -0.92 12.36 -1.34
N GLN A 85 -2.09 11.71 -1.43
CA GLN A 85 -3.05 11.66 -0.33
C GLN A 85 -2.46 10.96 0.91
N ILE A 86 -1.73 9.86 0.74
CA ILE A 86 -1.05 9.16 1.85
C ILE A 86 -0.05 10.10 2.53
N THR A 87 0.80 10.76 1.75
CA THR A 87 1.77 11.73 2.25
C THR A 87 1.10 12.87 3.01
N GLU A 88 -0.01 13.42 2.51
CA GLU A 88 -0.76 14.49 3.16
C GLU A 88 -1.39 14.04 4.50
N VAL A 89 -1.93 12.83 4.58
CA VAL A 89 -2.60 12.30 5.78
C VAL A 89 -1.62 11.94 6.91
N PHE A 90 -0.42 11.49 6.55
CA PHE A 90 0.55 10.95 7.51
C PHE A 90 1.82 11.80 7.67
N GLY A 91 2.01 12.83 6.85
CA GLY A 91 3.21 13.68 6.89
C GLY A 91 4.50 12.94 6.53
N VAL A 92 4.40 11.85 5.74
CA VAL A 92 5.56 11.04 5.35
C VAL A 92 6.32 11.77 4.24
N ILE A 93 7.55 12.21 4.55
CA ILE A 93 8.47 12.78 3.55
C ILE A 93 9.01 11.63 2.70
N ASN A 94 9.01 11.78 1.38
CA ASN A 94 9.35 10.79 0.35
C ASN A 94 10.81 10.26 0.39
N GLU A 95 11.52 10.42 1.51
CA GLU A 95 12.98 10.26 1.62
C GLU A 95 13.46 8.83 1.91
N GLU A 96 12.57 7.89 2.26
CA GLU A 96 12.93 6.49 2.51
C GLU A 96 12.30 5.55 1.48
N LEU A 97 12.64 5.73 0.19
CA LEU A 97 12.45 4.69 -0.82
C LEU A 97 13.47 3.58 -0.58
N GLU A 98 13.28 2.76 0.45
CA GLU A 98 14.08 1.55 0.65
C GLU A 98 13.68 0.52 -0.43
N VAL A 99 14.62 0.21 -1.31
CA VAL A 99 14.53 -0.97 -2.20
C VAL A 99 14.87 -2.17 -1.33
N ILE A 100 13.88 -3.02 -1.06
CA ILE A 100 14.12 -4.29 -0.35
C ILE A 100 14.44 -5.35 -1.41
N GLU A 101 15.68 -5.84 -1.39
CA GLU A 101 16.22 -6.94 -2.21
C GLU A 101 15.59 -8.31 -1.86
#